data_AF-A0A7W1ECL9-F1
#
_entry.id   AF-A0A7W1ECL9-F1
#
_cell.length_a   1.000
_cell.length_b   1.000
_cell.length_c   1.000
_cell.angle_alpha   90.00
_cell.angle_beta   90.00
_cell.angle_gamma   90.00
#
_symmetry.space_group_name_H-M   'P 1'
#
loop_
_entity.id
_entity.type
_entity.pdbx_description
1 polymer ?
#
loop_
_entity_poly.entity_id
_entity_poly.type
_entity_poly.pdbx_seq_one_letter_code
_entity_poly.pdbx_strand_id
1 'polypeptide(L)'
;MKADINVTPMIDVMLVLLIIFMIVTPLIAAGFKATLPKGKHLDPRPEGDNEVVLGIDQEGRYFLNGRPLPNSALEDQLRGIFASRTEDKVLYFKADNGLR
;
A
#
# COMPACT_ATOMS: atom_id res chain seq x y z
N MET A 1 33.46 -14.65 -50.76
CA MET A 1 33.85 -14.23 -49.40
C MET A 1 32.67 -14.56 -48.49
N LYS A 2 32.82 -15.57 -47.62
CA LYS A 2 31.77 -15.91 -46.66
C LYS A 2 31.83 -14.89 -45.53
N ALA A 3 30.72 -14.22 -45.25
CA ALA A 3 30.59 -13.37 -44.07
C ALA A 3 30.44 -14.31 -42.86
N ASP A 4 31.49 -14.43 -42.04
CA ASP A 4 31.36 -15.03 -40.72
C ASP A 4 30.50 -14.11 -39.86
N ILE A 5 29.34 -14.60 -39.44
CA ILE A 5 28.51 -13.88 -38.48
C ILE A 5 29.28 -13.85 -37.17
N ASN A 6 29.61 -12.66 -36.69
CA ASN A 6 30.21 -12.51 -35.38
C ASN A 6 29.13 -12.83 -34.32
N VAL A 7 29.25 -13.98 -33.68
CA VAL A 7 28.27 -14.49 -32.69
C VAL A 7 28.48 -13.84 -31.31
N THR A 8 29.69 -13.36 -31.01
CA THR A 8 30.03 -12.77 -29.71
C THR A 8 29.18 -11.52 -29.37
N PRO A 9 28.95 -10.57 -30.29
CA PRO A 9 28.05 -9.44 -30.04
C PRO A 9 26.59 -9.85 -29.94
N MET A 10 26.16 -10.91 -30.62
CA MET A 10 24.77 -11.39 -30.58
C MET A 10 24.42 -11.97 -29.21
N ILE A 11 25.34 -12.73 -28.61
CA ILE A 11 25.16 -13.31 -27.27
C ILE A 11 25.00 -12.20 -26.23
N ASP A 12 25.77 -11.12 -26.33
CA ASP A 12 25.70 -9.98 -25.40
C ASP A 12 24.33 -9.28 -25.46
N VAL A 13 23.83 -9.01 -26.67
CA VAL A 13 22.49 -8.42 -26.85
C VAL A 13 21.39 -9.33 -26.29
N MET A 14 21.49 -10.65 -26.51
CA MET A 14 20.53 -11.61 -25.99
C MET A 14 20.57 -11.68 -24.45
N LEU A 15 21.77 -11.66 -23.84
CA LEU A 15 21.94 -11.66 -22.40
C LEU A 15 21.35 -10.40 -21.75
N VAL A 16 21.59 -9.22 -22.35
CA VAL A 16 21.02 -7.95 -21.89
C VAL A 16 19.49 -8.00 -21.89
N LEU A 17 18.87 -8.55 -22.94
CA LEU A 17 17.42 -8.70 -23.01
C LEU A 17 16.86 -9.64 -21.93
N LEU A 18 17.57 -10.73 -21.61
CA LEU A 18 17.18 -11.66 -20.54
C LEU A 18 17.25 -11.00 -19.15
N ILE A 19 18.29 -10.19 -18.90
CA ILE A 19 18.44 -9.43 -17.66
C ILE A 19 17.30 -8.41 -17.52
N ILE A 20 16.94 -7.70 -18.60
CA ILE A 20 15.81 -6.77 -18.61
C ILE A 20 14.52 -7.49 -18.25
N PHE A 21 14.23 -8.66 -18.86
CA PHE A 21 13.03 -9.43 -18.53
C PHE A 21 13.01 -9.92 -17.07
N MET A 22 14.15 -10.38 -16.54
CA MET A 22 14.26 -10.75 -15.12
C MET A 22 13.96 -9.58 -14.17
N ILE A 23 14.38 -8.35 -14.53
CA ILE A 23 14.18 -7.14 -13.70
C ILE A 23 12.76 -6.57 -13.80
N VAL A 24 12.11 -6.65 -14.97
CA VAL A 24 10.77 -6.06 -15.19
C VAL A 24 9.66 -6.90 -14.55
N THR A 25 9.83 -8.22 -14.45
CA THR A 25 8.82 -9.15 -13.89
C THR A 25 8.43 -8.91 -12.42
N PRO A 26 9.33 -8.58 -11.47
CA PRO A 26 8.96 -8.31 -10.08
C PRO A 26 8.13 -7.03 -9.88
N LEU A 27 7.86 -6.24 -10.93
CA LEU A 27 7.13 -4.98 -10.84
C LEU A 27 5.61 -5.12 -11.04
N ILE A 28 5.01 -6.23 -10.60
CA ILE A 28 3.55 -6.27 -10.40
C ILE A 28 3.33 -6.10 -8.91
N ALA A 29 3.20 -4.82 -8.52
CA ALA A 29 2.96 -4.41 -7.15
C ALA A 29 1.76 -5.16 -6.57
N ALA A 30 1.93 -5.62 -5.33
CA ALA A 30 0.89 -6.19 -4.50
C ALA A 30 -0.29 -5.22 -4.45
N GLY A 31 -1.33 -5.47 -5.25
CA GLY A 31 -2.63 -4.86 -5.04
C GLY A 31 -3.08 -5.25 -3.65
N PHE A 32 -3.10 -4.29 -2.73
CA PHE A 32 -3.61 -4.48 -1.38
C PHE A 32 -5.08 -4.90 -1.48
N LYS A 33 -5.34 -6.22 -1.44
CA LYS A 33 -6.69 -6.79 -1.42
C LYS A 33 -7.19 -6.81 0.03
N ALA A 34 -7.69 -5.68 0.51
CA ALA A 34 -8.42 -5.66 1.77
C ALA A 34 -9.75 -6.40 1.61
N THR A 35 -9.87 -7.57 2.24
CA THR A 35 -11.17 -8.23 2.39
C THR A 35 -11.81 -7.70 3.68
N LEU A 36 -12.75 -6.78 3.56
CA LEU A 36 -13.51 -6.28 4.70
C LEU A 36 -14.37 -7.41 5.30
N PRO A 37 -14.24 -7.73 6.60
CA PRO A 37 -15.08 -8.72 7.24
C PRO A 37 -16.52 -8.19 7.34
N LYS A 38 -17.48 -8.94 6.78
CA LYS A 38 -18.92 -8.62 6.88
C LYS A 38 -19.48 -9.23 8.17
N GLY A 39 -19.38 -8.50 9.29
CA GLY A 39 -19.99 -8.89 10.56
C GLY A 39 -21.50 -8.58 10.61
N LYS A 40 -22.33 -9.54 11.02
CA LYS A 40 -23.79 -9.34 11.25
C LYS A 40 -24.11 -8.63 12.56
N HIS A 41 -23.17 -8.63 13.51
CA HIS A 41 -23.25 -7.97 14.81
C HIS A 41 -21.90 -7.32 15.09
N LEU A 42 -21.77 -6.05 14.73
CA LEU A 42 -20.67 -5.19 15.18
C LEU A 42 -21.18 -4.54 16.47
N ASP A 43 -20.96 -5.18 17.62
CA ASP A 43 -21.17 -4.46 18.88
C ASP A 43 -20.23 -3.25 18.87
N PRO A 44 -20.73 -2.03 19.12
CA PRO A 44 -19.89 -0.85 19.20
C PRO A 44 -18.90 -1.05 20.35
N ARG A 45 -17.65 -1.42 20.03
CA ARG A 45 -16.58 -1.38 21.01
C ARG A 45 -16.28 0.10 21.26
N PRO A 46 -16.29 0.57 22.52
CA PRO A 46 -15.81 1.90 22.83
C PRO A 46 -14.36 2.02 22.37
N GLU A 47 -14.08 3.03 21.56
CA GLU A 47 -12.72 3.34 21.11
C GLU A 47 -11.87 3.64 22.35
N GLY A 48 -10.75 2.94 22.51
CA GLY A 48 -9.85 3.19 23.62
C GLY A 48 -9.12 4.53 23.44
N ASP A 49 -8.84 5.24 24.53
CA ASP A 49 -8.16 6.56 24.50
C ASP A 49 -6.79 6.54 23.78
N ASN A 50 -6.16 5.37 23.65
CA ASN A 50 -4.87 5.18 22.99
C ASN A 50 -4.97 4.52 21.61
N GLU A 51 -6.17 4.31 21.08
CA GLU A 51 -6.38 3.73 19.76
C GLU A 51 -6.24 4.80 18.68
N VAL A 52 -5.51 4.49 17.61
CA VAL A 52 -5.46 5.33 16.41
C VAL A 52 -6.45 4.74 15.42
N VAL A 53 -7.48 5.50 15.07
CA VAL A 53 -8.54 5.08 14.16
C VAL A 53 -8.50 5.96 12.91
N LEU A 54 -8.15 5.36 11.78
CA LEU A 54 -8.21 6.00 10.46
C LEU A 54 -9.52 5.59 9.76
N GLY A 55 -10.38 6.58 9.54
CA GLY A 55 -11.63 6.48 8.81
C GLY A 55 -11.50 6.96 7.37
N ILE A 56 -12.26 6.38 6.45
CA ILE A 56 -12.53 6.94 5.12
C ILE A 56 -14.03 6.93 4.84
N ASP A 57 -14.57 8.05 4.38
CA ASP A 57 -15.98 8.15 3.95
C ASP A 57 -16.16 7.80 2.46
N GLN A 58 -17.41 7.75 2.00
CA GLN A 58 -17.75 7.45 0.60
C GLN A 58 -17.23 8.49 -0.40
N GLU A 59 -16.91 9.70 0.07
CA GLU A 59 -16.37 10.80 -0.73
C GLU A 59 -14.83 10.76 -0.79
N GLY A 60 -14.21 9.78 -0.13
CA GLY A 60 -12.76 9.59 -0.09
C GLY A 60 -12.03 10.54 0.86
N ARG A 61 -12.75 11.19 1.78
CA ARG A 61 -12.16 12.05 2.81
C ARG A 61 -11.70 11.19 3.98
N TYR A 62 -10.49 11.48 4.47
CA TYR A 62 -9.95 10.81 5.64
C TYR A 62 -10.39 11.47 6.93
N PHE A 63 -10.57 10.64 7.95
CA PHE A 63 -10.83 11.06 9.31
C PHE A 63 -9.84 10.36 10.24
N LEU A 64 -9.23 11.08 11.16
CA LEU A 64 -8.34 10.52 12.17
C LEU A 64 -8.94 10.77 13.53
N ASN A 65 -9.25 9.70 14.27
CA ASN A 65 -9.95 9.74 15.56
C ASN A 65 -11.20 10.65 15.51
N GLY A 66 -11.99 10.50 14.44
CA GLY A 66 -13.22 11.27 14.20
C GLY A 66 -13.01 12.70 13.68
N ARG A 67 -11.78 13.19 13.51
CA ARG A 67 -11.50 14.54 12.99
C ARG A 67 -11.16 14.50 11.50
N PRO A 68 -11.72 15.42 10.68
CA PRO A 68 -11.41 15.46 9.25
C PRO A 68 -9.92 15.76 9.04
N LEU A 69 -9.29 14.99 8.16
CA LEU A 69 -7.87 15.09 7.86
C LEU A 69 -7.67 15.21 6.34
N PRO A 70 -7.03 16.29 5.84
CA PRO A 70 -6.68 16.39 4.44
C PRO A 70 -5.69 15.30 4.03
N ASN A 71 -5.85 14.75 2.82
CA ASN A 71 -4.98 13.70 2.30
C ASN A 71 -3.50 14.11 2.30
N SER A 72 -3.21 15.39 2.07
CA SER A 72 -1.84 15.93 2.09
C SER A 72 -1.19 15.91 3.49
N ALA A 73 -1.98 15.93 4.56
CA ALA A 73 -1.50 15.94 5.94
C ALA A 73 -1.53 14.55 6.59
N LEU A 74 -2.14 13.56 5.92
CA LEU A 74 -2.31 12.20 6.44
C LEU A 74 -0.97 11.56 6.82
N GLU A 75 -0.03 11.61 5.88
CA GLU A 75 1.28 10.99 6.04
C GLU A 75 2.07 11.59 7.19
N ASP A 76 2.16 12.92 7.25
CA ASP A 76 2.90 13.62 8.30
C ASP A 76 2.30 13.37 9.70
N GLN A 77 0.97 13.36 9.80
CA GLN A 77 0.27 13.08 11.06
C GLN A 77 0.51 11.63 11.53
N LEU A 78 0.37 10.65 10.64
CA LEU A 78 0.61 9.24 10.99
C LEU A 78 2.07 9.01 11.37
N ARG A 79 3.02 9.60 10.62
CA ARG A 79 4.45 9.53 10.97
C ARG A 79 4.71 10.12 12.35
N GLY A 80 4.13 11.28 12.67
CA GLY A 80 4.26 11.91 13.98
C GLY A 80 3.72 11.03 15.12
N ILE A 81 2.54 10.43 14.92
CA ILE A 81 1.89 9.56 15.92
C ILE A 81 2.69 8.28 16.15
N PHE A 82 3.21 7.65 15.09
CA PHE A 82 3.93 6.38 15.20
C PHE A 82 5.44 6.52 15.42
N ALA A 83 6.00 7.72 15.28
CA ALA A 83 7.39 8.00 15.66
C ALA A 83 7.57 7.99 17.18
N SER A 84 6.54 8.43 17.93
CA SER A 84 6.57 8.46 19.40
C SER A 84 6.12 7.14 20.05
N ARG A 85 5.56 6.20 19.28
CA ARG A 85 5.11 4.88 19.76
C ARG A 85 6.18 3.81 19.52
N THR A 86 6.77 3.30 20.60
CA THR A 86 7.80 2.25 20.60
C THR A 86 7.27 0.84 20.79
N GLU A 87 6.17 0.67 21.52
CA GLU A 87 5.65 -0.66 21.94
C GLU A 87 4.57 -1.18 20.97
N ASP A 88 3.52 -0.39 20.71
CA ASP A 88 2.38 -0.81 19.87
C ASP A 88 2.11 0.16 18.72
N LYS A 89 2.27 -0.32 17.48
CA LYS A 89 1.95 0.39 16.23
C LYS A 89 0.66 -0.11 15.60
N VAL A 90 -0.38 -0.25 16.40
CA VAL A 90 -1.71 -0.68 15.95
C VAL A 90 -2.49 0.52 15.38
N LEU A 91 -2.99 0.37 14.16
CA LEU A 91 -3.91 1.30 13.50
C LEU A 91 -5.21 0.57 13.20
N TYR A 92 -6.34 1.10 13.66
CA TYR A 92 -7.66 0.62 13.30
C TYR A 92 -8.13 1.35 12.04
N PHE A 93 -8.58 0.61 11.05
CA PHE A 93 -9.10 1.17 9.81
C PHE A 93 -10.61 0.97 9.74
N LYS A 94 -11.35 2.07 9.56
CA LYS A 94 -12.80 2.06 9.33
C LYS A 94 -13.05 2.59 7.92
N ALA A 95 -13.67 1.78 7.08
CA ALA A 95 -14.14 2.23 5.78
C ALA A 95 -15.64 2.11 5.71
N ASP A 96 -16.29 3.10 5.08
CA ASP A 96 -17.69 2.98 4.73
C ASP A 96 -17.90 1.79 3.77
N ASN A 97 -18.96 1.01 3.99
CA ASN A 97 -19.32 -0.13 3.14
C ASN A 97 -19.66 0.29 1.69
N GLY A 98 -19.93 1.57 1.44
CA GLY A 98 -20.19 2.12 0.12
C GLY A 98 -18.95 2.49 -0.70
N LEU A 99 -17.74 2.36 -0.14
CA LEU A 99 -16.49 2.65 -0.86
C LEU A 99 -16.31 1.65 -2.01
N ARG A 100 -16.27 2.14 -3.25
CA ARG A 100 -16.16 1.34 -4.48
C ARG A 100 -14.74 1.27 -5.01
#